data_AF-A0A3M1R2Z4-F1
#
_entry.id   AF-A0A3M1R2Z4-F1
#
_cell.length_a   1.000
_cell.length_b   1.000
_cell.length_c   1.000
_cell.angle_alpha   90.00
_cell.angle_beta   90.00
_cell.angle_gamma   90.00
#
_symmetry.space_group_name_H-M   'P 1'
#
loop_
_entity.id
_entity.type
_entity.pdbx_description
1 polymer ?
#
loop_
_entity_poly.entity_id
_entity_poly.type
_entity_poly.pdbx_seq_one_letter_code
_entity_poly.pdbx_strand_id
1 'polypeptide(L)'
;ACRAERKGVQTVITVTVDGYVTGDGEVAVRVKRARAGILPLPMEELIEKMIAAATKAGLGARRMQQEGDPVILFDVHGLAGKKEILKLQTVEIGDGVVRLSGVTLSRENAEKAASS
;
A
#
# COMPACT_ATOMS: atom_id res chain seq x y z
N ALA A 1 -1.34 -14.63 -5.09
CA ALA A 1 -2.07 -14.66 -6.38
C ALA A 1 -3.56 -14.80 -6.09
N CYS A 2 -4.43 -14.13 -6.85
CA CYS A 2 -5.87 -14.18 -6.62
C CYS A 2 -6.58 -14.77 -7.85
N ARG A 3 -7.54 -15.66 -7.64
CA ARG A 3 -8.39 -16.20 -8.69
C ARG A 3 -9.50 -15.18 -9.00
N ALA A 4 -9.70 -14.87 -10.27
CA ALA A 4 -10.79 -14.02 -10.73
C ALA A 4 -11.60 -14.72 -11.82
N GLU A 5 -12.89 -14.45 -11.84
CA GLU A 5 -13.81 -14.93 -12.87
C GLU A 5 -14.35 -13.73 -13.66
N ARG A 6 -14.14 -13.73 -14.96
CA ARG A 6 -14.68 -12.70 -15.85
C ARG A 6 -15.20 -13.35 -17.13
N LYS A 7 -16.49 -13.18 -17.43
CA LYS A 7 -17.16 -13.68 -18.65
C LYS A 7 -16.93 -15.18 -18.92
N GLY A 8 -17.01 -16.03 -17.89
CA GLY A 8 -16.84 -17.49 -18.02
C GLY A 8 -15.38 -17.96 -18.14
N VAL A 9 -14.39 -17.05 -18.05
CA VAL A 9 -12.97 -17.41 -18.02
C VAL A 9 -12.47 -17.36 -16.58
N GLN A 10 -11.99 -18.50 -16.08
CA GLN A 10 -11.31 -18.63 -14.80
C GLN A 10 -9.81 -18.38 -15.01
N THR A 11 -9.25 -17.35 -14.39
CA THR A 11 -7.83 -17.02 -14.54
C THR A 11 -7.20 -16.61 -13.21
N VAL A 12 -5.88 -16.78 -13.12
CA VAL A 12 -5.08 -16.37 -11.96
C VAL A 12 -4.52 -14.98 -12.25
N ILE A 13 -4.88 -14.02 -11.41
CA ILE A 13 -4.28 -12.69 -11.42
C ILE A 13 -3.03 -12.72 -10.55
N THR A 14 -1.91 -12.35 -11.16
CA THR A 14 -0.61 -12.19 -10.50
C THR A 14 -0.21 -10.73 -10.58
N VAL A 15 0.05 -10.13 -9.43
CA VAL A 15 0.60 -8.77 -9.32
C VAL A 15 1.92 -8.89 -8.57
N THR A 16 2.98 -8.33 -9.15
CA THR A 16 4.30 -8.22 -8.53
C THR A 16 4.43 -6.80 -8.01
N VAL A 17 4.65 -6.67 -6.71
CA VAL A 17 4.78 -5.38 -6.02
C VAL A 17 5.95 -5.40 -5.05
N ASP A 18 6.55 -4.24 -4.84
CA ASP A 18 7.50 -4.01 -3.75
C ASP A 18 6.86 -3.03 -2.76
N GLY A 19 6.85 -3.41 -1.48
CA GLY A 19 6.36 -2.58 -0.38
C GLY A 19 7.52 -2.01 0.42
N TYR A 20 7.47 -0.72 0.77
CA TYR A 20 8.43 -0.10 1.68
C TYR A 20 7.80 1.07 2.45
N VAL A 21 8.43 1.47 3.56
CA VAL A 21 8.05 2.64 4.35
C VAL A 21 8.84 3.85 3.84
N THR A 22 8.17 4.99 3.61
CA THR A 22 8.84 6.23 3.19
C THR A 22 9.47 6.94 4.39
N GLY A 23 10.35 7.92 4.12
CA GLY A 23 10.91 8.77 5.18
C GLY A 23 9.84 9.55 5.97
N ASP A 24 8.70 9.82 5.34
CA ASP A 24 7.56 10.53 5.92
C ASP A 24 6.57 9.59 6.63
N GLY A 25 6.89 8.30 6.76
CA GLY A 25 6.03 7.33 7.45
C GLY A 25 4.84 6.82 6.63
N GLU A 26 4.78 7.09 5.33
CA GLU A 26 3.78 6.53 4.43
C GLU A 26 4.17 5.09 4.02
N VAL A 27 3.18 4.30 3.59
CA VAL A 27 3.43 2.99 2.97
C VAL A 27 3.46 3.16 1.46
N ALA A 28 4.60 2.89 0.85
CA ALA A 28 4.76 2.86 -0.59
C ALA A 28 4.61 1.44 -1.14
N VAL A 29 3.80 1.30 -2.19
CA VAL A 29 3.65 0.06 -2.96
C VAL A 29 3.98 0.36 -4.41
N ARG A 30 5.14 -0.09 -4.86
CA ARG A 30 5.59 0.00 -6.26
C ARG A 30 5.08 -1.21 -7.03
N VAL A 31 4.27 -0.98 -8.06
CA VAL A 31 3.71 -2.07 -8.86
C VAL A 31 4.60 -2.33 -10.07
N LYS A 32 5.32 -3.46 -10.05
CA LYS A 32 6.25 -3.85 -11.10
C LYS A 32 5.56 -4.48 -12.29
N ARG A 33 4.50 -5.24 -12.03
CA ARG A 33 3.87 -6.08 -13.04
C ARG A 33 2.48 -6.53 -12.64
N ALA A 34 1.59 -6.65 -13.61
CA ALA A 34 0.25 -7.21 -13.43
C ALA A 34 -0.11 -8.09 -14.63
N ARG A 35 -0.60 -9.29 -14.37
CA ARG A 35 -0.95 -10.29 -15.40
C ARG A 35 -2.17 -11.11 -15.01
N ALA A 36 -2.93 -11.54 -16.02
CA ALA A 36 -3.96 -12.57 -15.92
C ALA A 36 -3.51 -13.78 -16.74
N GLY A 37 -2.98 -14.80 -16.07
CA GLY A 37 -2.23 -15.87 -16.72
C GLY A 37 -1.03 -15.30 -17.48
N ILE A 38 -1.01 -15.50 -18.81
CA ILE A 38 0.06 -14.99 -19.70
C ILE A 38 -0.15 -13.54 -20.15
N LEU A 39 -1.38 -13.01 -20.04
CA LEU A 39 -1.74 -11.71 -20.59
C LEU A 39 -1.34 -10.59 -19.63
N PRO A 40 -0.65 -9.53 -20.09
CA PRO A 40 -0.44 -8.34 -19.28
C PRO A 40 -1.78 -7.64 -19.01
N LEU A 41 -1.95 -7.13 -17.79
CA LEU A 41 -3.11 -6.32 -17.44
C LEU A 41 -2.81 -4.83 -17.69
N PRO A 42 -3.85 -4.03 -18.01
CA PRO A 42 -3.71 -2.58 -18.05
C PRO A 42 -3.30 -2.07 -16.67
N MET A 43 -2.08 -1.54 -16.56
CA MET A 43 -1.52 -1.11 -15.28
C MET A 43 -2.34 0.04 -14.69
N GLU A 44 -2.74 0.99 -15.53
CA GLU A 44 -3.51 2.16 -15.12
C GLU A 44 -4.82 1.77 -14.42
N GLU A 45 -5.62 0.90 -15.04
CA GLU A 45 -6.88 0.43 -14.45
C GLU A 45 -6.67 -0.32 -13.13
N LEU A 46 -5.55 -1.04 -12.98
CA LEU A 46 -5.24 -1.74 -11.73
C LEU A 46 -4.94 -0.72 -10.61
N ILE A 47 -4.12 0.29 -10.90
CA ILE A 47 -3.75 1.34 -9.95
C ILE A 47 -5.01 2.11 -9.50
N GLU A 48 -5.86 2.50 -10.44
CA GLU A 48 -7.13 3.17 -10.13
C GLU A 48 -8.02 2.33 -9.22
N LYS A 49 -8.15 1.02 -9.49
CA LYS A 49 -8.92 0.10 -8.64
C LYS A 49 -8.32 -0.03 -7.24
N MET A 50 -6.99 -0.06 -7.11
CA MET A 50 -6.32 -0.10 -5.81
C MET A 50 -6.57 1.18 -5.02
N ILE A 51 -6.45 2.35 -5.64
CA ILE A 51 -6.71 3.66 -5.01
C ILE A 51 -8.18 3.75 -4.58
N ALA A 52 -9.11 3.39 -5.47
CA ALA A 52 -10.53 3.39 -5.16
C ALA A 52 -10.89 2.45 -3.99
N ALA A 53 -10.26 1.27 -3.93
CA ALA A 53 -10.44 0.34 -2.82
C ALA A 53 -9.92 0.91 -1.49
N ALA A 54 -8.75 1.56 -1.50
CA ALA A 54 -8.18 2.20 -0.32
C ALA A 54 -9.05 3.36 0.18
N THR A 55 -9.48 4.25 -0.72
CA THR A 55 -10.38 5.35 -0.39
C THR A 55 -11.70 4.85 0.20
N LYS A 56 -12.28 3.78 -0.36
CA LYS A 56 -13.49 3.15 0.17
C LYS A 56 -13.29 2.58 1.58
N ALA A 57 -12.07 2.17 1.91
CA ALA A 57 -11.70 1.71 3.25
C ALA A 57 -11.34 2.87 4.21
N GLY A 58 -11.46 4.13 3.77
CA GLY A 58 -11.11 5.31 4.57
C GLY A 58 -9.60 5.56 4.65
N LEU A 59 -8.80 4.89 3.82
CA LEU A 59 -7.35 5.04 3.76
C LEU A 59 -6.99 6.03 2.65
N GLY A 60 -6.24 7.07 2.99
CA GLY A 60 -5.72 8.01 1.99
C GLY A 60 -4.76 7.29 1.04
N ALA A 61 -4.93 7.52 -0.26
CA ALA A 61 -4.06 6.94 -1.28
C ALA A 61 -3.77 7.96 -2.37
N ARG A 62 -2.49 8.12 -2.72
CA ARG A 62 -2.03 8.99 -3.81
C ARG A 62 -1.07 8.24 -4.72
N ARG A 63 -1.11 8.58 -6.01
CA ARG A 63 -0.21 8.02 -7.00
C ARG A 63 1.03 8.88 -7.16
N MET A 64 2.15 8.24 -7.38
CA MET A 64 3.34 8.83 -7.99
C MET A 64 4.00 7.86 -8.98
N GLN A 65 5.15 8.24 -9.53
CA GLN A 65 5.93 7.40 -10.43
C GLN A 65 7.39 7.37 -9.97
N GLN A 66 8.03 6.21 -10.03
CA GLN A 66 9.44 6.02 -9.72
C GLN A 66 10.07 5.11 -10.77
N GLU A 67 11.09 5.62 -11.48
CA GLU A 67 11.79 4.89 -12.55
C GLU A 67 10.83 4.28 -13.59
N GLY A 68 9.76 5.01 -13.92
CA GLY A 68 8.75 4.55 -14.88
C GLY A 68 7.66 3.67 -14.28
N ASP A 69 7.85 3.07 -13.10
CA ASP A 69 6.85 2.25 -12.43
C ASP A 69 5.87 3.11 -11.61
N PRO A 70 4.56 2.77 -11.60
CA PRO A 70 3.61 3.41 -10.71
C PRO A 70 3.87 3.01 -9.25
N VAL A 71 3.85 4.00 -8.37
CA VAL A 71 3.92 3.82 -6.93
C VAL A 71 2.66 4.40 -6.31
N ILE A 72 2.01 3.62 -5.45
CA ILE A 72 0.88 4.09 -4.65
C ILE A 72 1.41 4.34 -3.25
N LEU A 73 1.18 5.54 -2.75
CA LEU A 73 1.49 5.93 -1.39
C LEU A 73 0.21 5.92 -0.57
N PHE A 74 0.19 5.12 0.47
CA PHE A 74 -0.92 5.00 1.41
C PHE A 74 -0.60 5.78 2.68
N ASP A 75 -1.50 6.71 3.03
CA ASP A 75 -1.44 7.42 4.29
C ASP A 75 -2.07 6.57 5.39
N VAL A 76 -1.21 5.98 6.22
CA VAL A 76 -1.59 5.13 7.33
C VAL A 76 -1.66 5.87 8.67
N HIS A 77 -1.34 7.17 8.71
CA HIS A 77 -1.35 7.93 9.96
C HIS A 77 -2.75 8.01 10.55
N GLY A 78 -3.78 7.99 9.71
CA GLY A 78 -5.18 7.91 10.12
C GLY A 78 -5.58 6.59 10.82
N LEU A 79 -4.72 5.57 10.83
CA LEU A 79 -4.95 4.32 11.55
C LEU A 79 -4.62 4.44 13.06
N ALA A 80 -3.87 5.47 13.46
CA ALA A 80 -3.54 5.72 14.86
C ALA A 80 -4.65 6.51 15.58
N GLY A 81 -4.70 6.41 16.92
CA GLY A 81 -5.55 7.29 17.71
C GLY A 81 -5.15 8.77 17.55
N LYS A 82 -6.10 9.69 17.78
CA LYS A 82 -5.86 11.16 17.62
C LYS A 82 -4.69 11.72 18.44
N LYS A 83 -4.33 11.05 19.55
CA LYS A 83 -3.23 11.44 20.45
C LYS A 83 -1.97 10.60 20.26
N GLU A 84 -1.94 9.80 19.21
CA GLU A 84 -0.90 8.84 18.94
C GLU A 84 -0.20 9.17 17.62
N ILE A 85 1.05 8.76 17.52
CA ILE A 85 1.85 8.80 16.31
C ILE A 85 2.24 7.37 16.01
N LEU A 86 1.83 6.89 14.83
CA LEU A 86 2.27 5.61 14.30
C LEU A 86 3.63 5.79 13.65
N LYS A 87 4.64 5.11 14.20
CA LYS A 87 5.96 5.00 13.58
C LYS A 87 6.09 3.62 12.95
N LEU A 88 5.86 3.57 11.64
CA LEU A 88 6.06 2.34 10.86
C LEU A 88 7.54 1.98 10.80
N GLN A 89 7.81 0.68 10.86
CA GLN A 89 9.14 0.11 10.77
C GLN A 89 9.25 -0.86 9.60
N THR A 90 8.22 -1.71 9.43
CA THR A 90 8.24 -2.76 8.43
C THR A 90 6.88 -2.83 7.73
N VAL A 91 6.93 -3.07 6.42
CA VAL A 91 5.78 -3.49 5.63
C VAL A 91 6.09 -4.83 4.98
N GLU A 92 5.15 -5.75 5.07
CA GLU A 92 5.23 -7.05 4.41
C GLU A 92 4.01 -7.22 3.51
N ILE A 93 4.24 -7.69 2.29
CA ILE A 93 3.17 -7.98 1.34
C ILE A 93 3.25 -9.46 1.00
N GLY A 94 2.21 -10.21 1.37
CA GLY A 94 2.18 -11.66 1.20
C GLY A 94 0.76 -12.19 1.39
N ASP A 95 0.44 -13.31 0.74
CA ASP A 95 -0.85 -13.98 0.87
C ASP A 95 -2.08 -13.11 0.56
N GLY A 96 -1.90 -12.07 -0.28
CA GLY A 96 -2.97 -11.12 -0.59
C GLY A 96 -3.26 -10.14 0.54
N VAL A 97 -2.40 -10.06 1.55
CA VAL A 97 -2.52 -9.16 2.70
C VAL A 97 -1.29 -8.25 2.75
N VAL A 98 -1.51 -6.99 3.17
CA VAL A 98 -0.43 -6.07 3.56
C VAL A 98 -0.40 -6.05 5.08
N ARG A 99 0.75 -6.40 5.67
CA ARG A 99 1.00 -6.34 7.11
C ARG A 99 1.92 -5.17 7.41
N LEU A 100 1.54 -4.37 8.40
CA LEU A 100 2.30 -3.22 8.87
C LEU A 100 2.74 -3.50 10.30
N SER A 101 4.02 -3.27 10.57
CA SER A 101 4.60 -3.39 11.90
C SER A 101 5.31 -2.10 12.29
N GLY A 102 5.17 -1.71 13.54
CA GLY A 102 5.74 -0.48 14.05
C GLY A 102 5.39 -0.26 15.52
N VAL A 103 5.65 0.96 15.99
CA VAL A 103 5.33 1.37 17.35
C VAL A 103 4.38 2.55 17.34
N THR A 104 3.46 2.55 18.30
CA THR A 104 2.58 3.69 18.55
C THR A 104 3.14 4.46 19.73
N LEU A 105 3.44 5.73 19.53
CA LEU A 105 3.89 6.63 20.59
C LEU A 105 2.76 7.61 20.92
N SER A 106 2.63 7.99 22.18
CA SER A 106 1.85 9.19 22.48
C SER A 106 2.51 10.39 21.81
N ARG A 107 1.71 11.33 21.31
CA ARG A 107 2.20 12.55 20.66
C ARG A 107 3.14 13.33 21.58
N GLU A 108 2.82 13.38 22.88
CA GLU A 108 3.67 13.99 23.92
C GLU A 108 5.06 13.32 24.00
N ASN A 109 5.13 11.99 23.94
CA ASN A 109 6.41 11.26 24.03
C ASN A 109 7.22 11.40 22.74
N ALA A 110 6.56 11.48 21.59
CA ALA A 110 7.22 11.69 20.31
C ALA A 110 7.87 13.08 20.20
N GLU A 111 7.20 14.13 20.68
CA GLU A 111 7.73 15.50 20.72
C GLU A 111 8.95 15.62 21.65
N LYS A 112 8.92 14.94 22.81
CA LYS A 112 10.07 14.84 23.73
C LYS A 112 11.26 14.12 23.10
N ALA A 113 11.01 13.02 22.37
CA ALA A 113 12.05 12.25 21.70
C ALA A 113 12.67 12.97 20.48
N ALA A 114 11.95 13.90 19.84
CA ALA A 114 12.49 14.72 18.75
C ALA A 114 13.29 15.95 19.23
N SER A 115 13.19 16.29 20.52
CA SER A 115 13.88 17.44 21.14
C SER A 115 15.14 17.04 21.92
N SER A 116 15.54 15.76 21.86
CA SER A 116 16.69 15.17 22.57
C SER A 116 17.70 14.65 21.56
#